data_AF-A0A920GC27-F1
#
_entry.id   AF-A0A920GC27-F1
#
_cell.length_a   1.000
_cell.length_b   1.000
_cell.length_c   1.000
_cell.angle_alpha   90.00
_cell.angle_beta   90.00
_cell.angle_gamma   90.00
#
_symmetry.space_group_name_H-M   'P 1'
#
loop_
_entity.id
_entity.type
_entity.pdbx_description
1 polymer ?
#
loop_
_entity_poly.entity_id
_entity_poly.type
_entity_poly.pdbx_seq_one_letter_code
_entity_poly.pdbx_strand_id
1 'polypeptide(L)'
;MLKAQMNSDKLAVGLSTACVIHCFFAPSLIVLSYSFLSFSVDSELVHYLILLFALPISILALGLGYKNHKETSYFIIGITGLMVLLSAVLFSDTLFGEAGERALTLIGSMIVAYAHYKNHSICKQMECDCHDNLKSN
;
A
#
# COMPACT_ATOMS: atom_id res chain seq x y z
N MET A 1 31.80 38.35 10.83
CA MET A 1 31.52 36.96 11.24
C MET A 1 30.04 36.77 11.58
N LEU A 2 29.46 37.52 12.52
CA LEU A 2 28.02 37.41 12.89
C LEU A 2 27.02 37.64 11.73
N LYS A 3 27.22 38.64 10.87
CA LYS A 3 26.34 38.87 9.70
C LYS A 3 26.35 37.73 8.68
N ALA A 4 27.51 37.11 8.47
CA ALA A 4 27.64 35.97 7.57
C ALA A 4 26.91 34.74 8.14
N GLN A 5 27.10 34.49 9.44
CA GLN A 5 26.37 33.44 10.16
C GLN A 5 24.84 33.65 10.09
N MET A 6 24.34 34.85 10.39
CA MET A 6 22.89 35.14 10.31
C MET A 6 22.31 34.96 8.90
N ASN A 7 23.08 35.27 7.86
CA ASN A 7 22.64 35.05 6.48
C ASN A 7 22.63 33.56 6.12
N SER A 8 23.65 32.81 6.56
CA SER A 8 23.71 31.35 6.41
C SER A 8 22.58 30.66 7.18
N ASP A 9 22.23 31.13 8.38
CA ASP A 9 21.13 30.57 9.18
C ASP A 9 19.77 30.80 8.51
N LYS A 10 19.54 31.97 7.90
CA LYS A 10 18.32 32.23 7.11
C LYS A 10 18.21 31.33 5.89
N LEU A 11 19.33 31.09 5.20
CA LEU A 11 19.37 30.15 4.07
C LEU A 11 19.13 28.71 4.52
N ALA A 12 19.72 28.30 5.65
CA ALA A 12 19.52 26.97 6.22
C ALA A 12 18.05 26.74 6.58
N VAL A 13 17.40 27.71 7.26
CA VAL A 13 15.97 27.63 7.58
C VAL A 13 15.11 27.59 6.32
N GLY A 14 15.41 28.42 5.32
CA GLY A 14 14.69 28.42 4.04
C GLY A 14 14.80 27.07 3.32
N LEU A 15 16.02 26.51 3.25
CA LEU A 15 16.27 25.22 2.61
C LEU A 15 15.60 24.06 3.36
N SER A 16 15.66 24.05 4.70
CA SER A 16 14.95 23.06 5.52
C SER A 16 13.43 23.14 5.35
N THR A 17 12.88 24.36 5.29
CA THR A 17 11.44 24.56 5.07
C THR A 17 11.01 24.08 3.68
N ALA A 18 11.78 24.44 2.65
CA ALA A 18 11.57 23.94 1.29
C ALA A 18 11.67 22.42 1.23
N CYS A 19 12.57 21.82 2.02
CA CYS A 19 12.73 20.38 2.10
C CYS A 19 11.47 19.69 2.66
N VAL A 20 10.93 20.19 3.77
CA VAL A 20 9.68 19.69 4.36
C VAL A 20 8.51 19.81 3.38
N ILE A 21 8.38 20.96 2.71
CA ILE A 21 7.33 21.19 1.70
C ILE A 21 7.48 20.18 0.55
N HIS A 22 8.70 19.97 0.03
CA HIS A 22 8.91 19.01 -1.06
C HIS A 22 8.56 17.58 -0.61
N CYS A 23 8.97 17.17 0.59
CA CYS A 23 8.74 15.82 1.10
C CYS A 23 7.24 15.52 1.28
N PHE A 24 6.41 16.54 1.53
CA PHE A 24 4.98 16.38 1.68
C PHE A 24 4.21 16.51 0.36
N PHE A 25 4.51 17.55 -0.43
CA PHE A 25 3.72 17.88 -1.63
C PHE A 25 4.18 17.13 -2.89
N ALA A 26 5.48 16.81 -3.03
CA ALA A 26 5.93 16.07 -4.21
C ALA A 26 5.27 14.68 -4.31
N PRO A 27 5.18 13.86 -3.23
CA PRO A 27 4.45 12.60 -3.29
C PRO A 27 2.97 12.76 -3.63
N SER A 28 2.29 13.76 -3.05
CA SER A 28 0.87 14.03 -3.32
C SER A 28 0.62 14.44 -4.78
N LEU A 29 1.49 15.27 -5.36
CA LEU A 29 1.38 15.69 -6.75
C LEU A 29 1.66 14.55 -7.73
N ILE A 30 2.57 13.63 -7.40
CA ILE A 30 2.84 12.42 -8.20
C ILE A 30 1.62 11.47 -8.21
N VAL A 31 0.97 11.29 -7.05
CA VAL A 31 -0.26 10.48 -6.98
C VAL A 31 -1.39 11.14 -7.77
N LEU A 32 -1.56 12.45 -7.64
CA LEU A 32 -2.59 13.19 -8.38
C LEU A 32 -2.34 13.18 -9.89
N SER A 33 -1.09 13.32 -10.33
CA SER A 33 -0.74 13.27 -11.75
C SER A 33 -1.02 11.90 -12.36
N TYR A 34 -0.83 10.81 -11.61
CA TYR A 34 -1.22 9.47 -12.05
C TYR A 34 -2.74 9.33 -12.24
N SER A 35 -3.55 9.92 -11.35
CA SER A 35 -5.01 9.96 -11.53
C SER A 35 -5.44 10.70 -12.79
N PHE A 36 -4.77 11.81 -13.15
CA PHE A 36 -5.03 12.52 -14.40
C PHE A 36 -4.53 11.76 -15.64
N LEU A 37 -3.37 11.12 -15.55
CA LEU A 37 -2.79 10.34 -16.65
C LEU A 37 -3.61 9.08 -16.96
N SER A 38 -4.26 8.49 -15.94
CA SER A 38 -5.24 7.41 -16.10
C SER A 38 -6.45 7.79 -16.96
N PHE A 39 -6.69 9.08 -17.20
CA PHE A 39 -7.73 9.55 -18.12
C PHE A 39 -7.26 9.59 -19.58
N SER A 40 -5.94 9.50 -19.83
CA SER A 40 -5.33 9.71 -21.15
C SER A 40 -4.55 8.49 -21.68
N VAL A 41 -4.24 7.52 -20.83
CA VAL A 41 -3.69 6.19 -21.18
C VAL A 41 -4.84 5.20 -21.10
N ASP A 42 -4.90 4.19 -21.97
CA ASP A 42 -5.89 3.10 -21.89
C ASP A 42 -5.98 2.57 -20.45
N SER A 43 -7.02 3.02 -19.74
CA SER A 43 -7.16 2.83 -18.29
C SER A 43 -7.19 1.35 -17.90
N GLU A 44 -7.57 0.48 -18.83
CA GLU A 44 -7.51 -0.97 -18.70
C GLU A 44 -6.09 -1.50 -18.57
N LEU A 45 -5.14 -1.05 -19.41
CA LEU A 45 -3.76 -1.55 -19.38
C LEU A 45 -3.13 -1.26 -18.01
N VAL A 46 -3.40 -0.08 -17.47
CA VAL A 46 -2.94 0.33 -16.14
C VAL A 46 -3.52 -0.57 -15.04
N HIS A 47 -4.82 -0.86 -15.06
CA HIS A 47 -5.44 -1.79 -14.11
C HIS A 47 -4.84 -3.20 -14.22
N TYR A 48 -4.62 -3.71 -15.43
CA TYR A 48 -3.98 -5.01 -15.66
C TYR A 48 -2.54 -5.06 -15.13
N LEU A 49 -1.75 -4.01 -15.36
CA LEU A 49 -0.38 -3.93 -14.83
C LEU A 49 -0.37 -3.90 -13.30
N ILE A 50 -1.24 -3.10 -12.67
CA ILE A 50 -1.35 -3.07 -11.21
C ILE A 50 -1.67 -4.47 -10.70
N LEU A 51 -2.66 -5.15 -11.28
CA LEU A 51 -3.06 -6.49 -10.86
C LEU A 51 -1.93 -7.52 -11.07
N LEU A 52 -1.21 -7.43 -12.19
CA LEU A 52 -0.05 -8.28 -12.51
C LEU A 52 1.05 -8.21 -11.45
N PHE A 53 1.32 -7.02 -10.89
CA PHE A 53 2.31 -6.86 -9.82
C PHE A 53 1.73 -7.08 -8.43
N ALA A 54 0.50 -6.62 -8.17
CA ALA A 54 -0.13 -6.70 -6.86
C ALA A 54 -0.42 -8.16 -6.45
N LEU A 55 -0.81 -9.03 -7.39
CA LEU A 55 -1.06 -10.45 -7.14
C LEU A 55 0.18 -11.18 -6.59
N PRO A 56 1.33 -11.25 -7.30
CA PRO A 56 2.50 -11.98 -6.81
C PRO A 56 3.06 -11.35 -5.53
N ILE A 57 3.10 -10.02 -5.43
CA ILE A 57 3.57 -9.35 -4.22
C ILE A 57 2.68 -9.68 -3.01
N SER A 58 1.36 -9.65 -3.18
CA SER A 58 0.42 -9.97 -2.11
C SER A 58 0.53 -11.42 -1.66
N ILE A 59 0.62 -12.36 -2.60
CA ILE A 59 0.77 -13.80 -2.29
C ILE A 59 2.08 -14.04 -1.54
N LEU A 60 3.19 -13.43 -1.99
CA LEU A 60 4.48 -13.54 -1.31
C LEU A 60 4.43 -12.97 0.11
N ALA A 61 3.87 -11.77 0.30
CA ALA A 61 3.79 -11.12 1.61
C ALA A 61 2.89 -11.91 2.60
N LEU A 62 1.73 -12.39 2.15
CA LEU A 62 0.86 -13.24 2.97
C LEU A 62 1.51 -14.60 3.26
N GLY A 63 2.19 -15.20 2.29
CA GLY A 63 2.90 -16.47 2.46
C GLY A 63 4.07 -16.37 3.44
N LEU A 64 4.83 -15.27 3.39
CA LEU A 64 5.90 -14.99 4.36
C LEU A 64 5.34 -14.78 5.77
N GLY A 65 4.25 -14.01 5.91
CA GLY A 65 3.58 -13.84 7.20
C GLY A 65 3.07 -15.16 7.78
N TYR A 66 2.39 -15.97 6.97
CA TYR A 66 1.97 -17.32 7.35
C TYR A 66 3.14 -18.20 7.83
N LYS A 67 4.28 -18.18 7.14
CA LYS A 67 5.47 -18.93 7.57
C LYS A 67 6.02 -18.46 8.93
N ASN A 68 5.86 -17.17 9.24
CA ASN A 68 6.38 -16.59 10.48
C ASN A 68 5.47 -16.85 11.68
N HIS A 69 4.18 -16.55 11.58
CA HIS A 69 3.25 -16.65 12.72
C HIS A 69 2.30 -17.86 12.68
N LYS A 70 2.31 -18.67 11.61
CA LYS A 70 1.49 -19.88 11.42
C LYS A 70 -0.04 -19.69 11.45
N GLU A 71 -0.55 -18.49 11.70
CA GLU A 71 -1.98 -18.16 11.51
C GLU A 71 -2.40 -18.25 10.04
N THR A 72 -3.21 -19.25 9.70
CA THR A 72 -3.75 -19.48 8.34
C THR A 72 -4.92 -18.56 7.98
N SER A 73 -5.66 -18.07 8.98
CA SER A 73 -6.91 -17.34 8.79
C SER A 73 -6.76 -16.14 7.86
N TYR A 74 -5.74 -15.31 8.08
CA TYR A 74 -5.52 -14.09 7.30
C TYR A 74 -4.91 -14.37 5.92
N PHE A 75 -4.17 -15.47 5.78
CA PHE A 75 -3.75 -15.95 4.46
C PHE A 75 -4.96 -16.29 3.60
N ILE A 76 -5.91 -17.08 4.12
CA ILE A 76 -7.12 -17.47 3.40
C ILE A 76 -7.97 -16.24 3.05
N ILE A 77 -8.19 -15.33 4.00
CA ILE A 77 -8.94 -14.08 3.75
C ILE A 77 -8.25 -13.23 2.66
N GLY A 78 -6.92 -13.16 2.66
CA GLY A 78 -6.17 -12.45 1.63
C GLY A 78 -6.34 -13.09 0.25
N ILE A 79 -6.25 -14.42 0.17
CA ILE A 79 -6.48 -15.16 -1.08
C ILE A 79 -7.91 -14.97 -1.59
N THR A 80 -8.92 -15.01 -0.72
CA THR A 80 -10.32 -14.78 -1.16
C THR A 80 -10.50 -13.36 -1.70
N GLY A 81 -9.90 -12.35 -1.06
CA GLY A 81 -9.90 -10.98 -1.58
C GLY A 81 -9.23 -10.86 -2.96
N LEU A 82 -8.10 -11.55 -3.18
CA LEU A 82 -7.41 -11.58 -4.47
C LEU A 82 -8.25 -12.26 -5.55
N MET A 83 -8.98 -13.35 -5.21
CA MET A 83 -9.90 -14.01 -6.14
C MET A 83 -11.08 -13.10 -6.50
N VAL A 84 -11.60 -12.32 -5.55
CA VAL A 84 -12.63 -11.31 -5.83
C VAL A 84 -12.10 -10.26 -6.82
N LEU A 85 -10.90 -9.72 -6.60
CA LEU A 85 -10.26 -8.77 -7.52
C LEU A 85 -10.07 -9.38 -8.92
N LEU A 86 -9.63 -10.64 -9.00
CA LEU A 86 -9.43 -11.32 -10.27
C LEU A 86 -10.77 -11.51 -11.01
N SER A 87 -11.84 -11.85 -10.28
CA SER A 87 -13.18 -11.98 -10.86
C SER A 87 -13.76 -10.65 -11.35
N ALA A 88 -13.47 -9.54 -10.66
CA ALA A 88 -13.89 -8.20 -11.09
C ALA A 88 -13.36 -7.88 -12.48
N VAL A 89 -12.08 -8.17 -12.74
CA VAL A 89 -11.41 -7.89 -14.01
C VAL A 89 -11.82 -8.89 -15.10
N LEU A 90 -11.81 -10.20 -14.82
CA LEU A 90 -12.07 -11.23 -15.84
C LEU A 90 -13.52 -11.25 -16.34
N PHE A 91 -14.46 -10.81 -15.51
CA PHE A 91 -15.89 -10.89 -15.79
C PHE A 91 -16.56 -9.51 -15.93
N SER A 92 -15.77 -8.43 -16.00
CA SER A 92 -16.30 -7.06 -16.15
C SER A 92 -17.23 -6.94 -17.37
N ASP A 93 -16.74 -7.35 -18.54
CA ASP A 93 -17.46 -7.20 -19.82
C ASP A 93 -18.69 -8.09 -19.98
N THR A 94 -18.77 -9.19 -19.23
CA THR A 94 -19.76 -10.25 -19.49
C THR A 94 -20.86 -10.36 -18.44
N LEU A 95 -20.56 -10.06 -17.16
CA LEU A 95 -21.46 -10.35 -16.03
C LEU A 95 -21.77 -9.15 -15.15
N PHE A 96 -20.81 -8.24 -14.95
CA PHE A 96 -20.91 -7.23 -13.89
C PHE A 96 -21.08 -5.80 -14.40
N GLY A 97 -20.62 -5.51 -15.63
CA GLY A 97 -20.57 -4.16 -16.17
C GLY A 97 -19.70 -3.22 -15.35
N GLU A 98 -19.58 -1.96 -15.79
CA GLU A 98 -18.63 -0.99 -15.22
C GLU A 98 -18.91 -0.68 -13.73
N ALA A 99 -20.19 -0.62 -13.33
CA ALA A 99 -20.56 -0.39 -11.92
C ALA A 99 -20.25 -1.60 -11.03
N GLY A 100 -20.46 -2.82 -11.53
CA GLY A 100 -20.17 -4.05 -10.80
C GLY A 100 -18.66 -4.26 -10.65
N GLU A 101 -17.88 -4.02 -11.70
CA GLU A 101 -16.42 -4.04 -11.64
C GLU A 101 -15.88 -3.13 -10.52
N ARG A 102 -16.35 -1.88 -10.47
CA ARG A 102 -15.95 -0.91 -9.43
C ARG A 102 -16.32 -1.41 -8.03
N ALA A 103 -17.54 -1.92 -7.86
CA ALA A 103 -18.00 -2.43 -6.57
C ALA A 103 -17.18 -3.64 -6.10
N LEU A 104 -16.97 -4.65 -6.97
CA LEU A 104 -16.16 -5.82 -6.63
C LEU A 104 -14.70 -5.45 -6.39
N THR A 105 -14.14 -4.52 -7.17
CA THR A 105 -12.76 -4.05 -6.98
C THR A 105 -12.59 -3.37 -5.63
N LEU A 106 -13.53 -2.51 -5.23
CA LEU A 106 -13.52 -1.90 -3.90
C LEU A 106 -13.62 -2.94 -2.78
N ILE A 107 -14.57 -3.87 -2.89
CA ILE A 107 -14.78 -4.93 -1.89
C ILE A 107 -13.54 -5.82 -1.78
N GLY A 108 -13.02 -6.32 -2.90
CA GLY A 108 -11.83 -7.15 -2.95
C GLY A 108 -10.61 -6.42 -2.36
N SER A 109 -10.44 -5.14 -2.69
CA SER A 109 -9.33 -4.32 -2.17
C SER A 109 -9.41 -4.16 -0.65
N MET A 110 -10.61 -3.91 -0.10
CA MET A 110 -10.80 -3.80 1.35
C MET A 110 -10.47 -5.11 2.07
N ILE A 111 -10.88 -6.25 1.51
CA ILE A 111 -10.58 -7.58 2.07
C ILE A 111 -9.07 -7.84 2.09
N VAL A 112 -8.38 -7.59 0.96
CA VAL A 112 -6.92 -7.79 0.86
C VAL A 112 -6.17 -6.85 1.82
N ALA A 113 -6.59 -5.58 1.90
CA ALA A 113 -5.99 -4.61 2.81
C ALA A 113 -6.16 -5.04 4.28
N TYR A 114 -7.34 -5.50 4.66
CA TYR A 114 -7.59 -6.03 6.01
C TYR A 114 -6.72 -7.25 6.32
N ALA A 115 -6.58 -8.19 5.37
CA ALA A 115 -5.73 -9.36 5.53
C ALA A 115 -4.25 -8.96 5.77
N HIS A 116 -3.71 -8.05 4.96
CA HIS A 116 -2.33 -7.55 5.13
C HIS A 116 -2.14 -6.81 6.45
N TYR A 117 -3.11 -5.98 6.84
CA TYR A 117 -3.06 -5.27 8.13
C TYR A 117 -2.94 -6.25 9.30
N LYS A 118 -3.75 -7.32 9.30
CA LYS A 118 -3.72 -8.34 10.35
C LYS A 118 -2.45 -9.20 10.28
N ASN A 119 -2.03 -9.61 9.08
CA ASN A 119 -0.77 -10.33 8.84
C ASN A 119 0.44 -9.56 9.41
N HIS A 120 0.50 -8.24 9.17
CA HIS A 120 1.54 -7.38 9.72
C HIS A 120 1.42 -7.18 11.24
N SER A 121 0.19 -6.96 11.74
CA SER A 121 -0.06 -6.75 13.18
C SER A 121 0.42 -7.92 14.04
N ILE A 122 0.25 -9.17 13.57
CA ILE A 122 0.67 -10.37 14.29
C ILE A 122 2.20 -10.49 14.28
N CYS A 123 2.84 -10.25 13.14
CA CYS A 123 4.30 -10.19 13.07
C CYS A 123 4.88 -9.18 14.07
N LYS A 124 4.28 -7.99 14.16
CA LYS A 124 4.69 -6.96 15.12
C LYS A 124 4.50 -7.41 16.57
N GLN A 125 3.41 -8.10 16.87
CA GLN A 125 3.15 -8.61 18.23
C GLN A 125 4.21 -9.63 18.65
N MET A 126 4.56 -10.58 17.78
CA MET A 126 5.61 -11.57 18.07
C MET A 126 7.00 -10.92 18.26
N GLU A 127 7.31 -9.85 17.52
CA GLU A 127 8.54 -9.09 17.70
C GLU A 127 8.57 -8.38 19.05
N CYS A 128 7.44 -7.82 19.51
CA CYS A 128 7.33 -7.20 20.83
C CYS A 128 7.41 -8.23 21.97
N ASP A 129 6.85 -9.44 21.81
CA ASP A 129 6.91 -10.50 22.82
C ASP A 129 8.37 -10.93 23.14
N CYS A 130 9.29 -10.80 22.19
CA CYS A 130 10.72 -11.06 22.41
C CYS A 130 11.38 -10.05 23.38
N HIS A 131 10.91 -8.80 23.43
CA HIS A 131 11.48 -7.78 24.30
C HIS A 131 10.91 -7.80 25.72
N ASP A 132 9.67 -8.24 25.91
CA ASP A 132 9.09 -8.41 27.25
C ASP A 132 9.71 -9.61 27.99
N ASN A 133 10.07 -10.68 27.28
CA ASN A 133 10.78 -11.83 27.85
C ASN A 133 12.23 -11.53 28.29
N LEU A 134 12.81 -10.40 27.87
CA LEU A 134 14.12 -9.92 28.32
C LEU A 134 14.05 -9.04 29.58
N LYS A 135 12.86 -8.54 29.96
CA LYS A 135 12.66 -7.77 31.20
C LYS A 135 12.21 -8.63 32.39
N SER A 136 11.86 -9.90 32.17
CA SER A 136 11.38 -10.81 33.21
C SER A 136 12.43 -11.84 33.68
N ASN A 137 13.70 -11.70 33.30
CA ASN A 137 14.84 -12.46 33.82
C ASN A 137 15.85 -11.50 34.47
#